data_AF-A0A352VA02-F1
#
_entry.id   AF-A0A352VA02-F1
#
_cell.length_a   1.000
_cell.length_b   1.000
_cell.length_c   1.000
_cell.angle_alpha   90.00
_cell.angle_beta   90.00
_cell.angle_gamma   90.00
#
_symmetry.space_group_name_H-M   'P 1'
#
loop_
_entity.id
_entity.type
_entity.pdbx_description
1 polymer ?
#
loop_
_entity_poly.entity_id
_entity_poly.type
_entity_poly.pdbx_seq_one_letter_code
_entity_poly.pdbx_strand_id
1 'polypeptide(L)'
;MKYFLLLSVFFSAMISHGMTFSEMYKNALISERKGELFIAINEYENAYRIAPTSVMKEQIELKIARITEDYAIKTGLYEKFLKNNDKSRFYYLVCYELGTIYYLKNELSKAINIFSILASQAFGTPYFIKSNLFIASIYLNTNQPDSAIPVIHRVLETVEDYEETAECYFLAGKAFFQKNKLKEATEYFLICAGNFSDSYMGRGALLELVRLFSQSGDSASAEMYGGIIALKYPDSYEYNEAVKLITNVNKKDAVSASEELISFQLDEQKKTSLLDLIQSEMIETIDVKETVSGDKYFLNPGTYIQLGNFSDEVNAEEHLKKLKNRGVESLVIYRGIGKDSYFYKVLSGPFVDRKDANQKVIVLKDMNIDSFIMEISKNYE
;
A
#
# COMPACT_ATOMS: atom_id res chain seq x y z
N MET A 1 5.76 48.47 -37.12
CA MET A 1 5.63 47.47 -38.21
C MET A 1 7.05 47.14 -38.67
N LYS A 2 7.47 45.88 -38.44
CA LYS A 2 8.77 45.24 -38.79
C LYS A 2 10.03 45.68 -38.00
N TYR A 3 10.64 44.69 -37.32
CA TYR A 3 11.89 44.68 -36.55
C TYR A 3 11.83 45.38 -35.18
N PHE A 4 11.49 44.69 -34.09
CA PHE A 4 12.48 43.98 -33.25
C PHE A 4 11.84 42.77 -32.54
N LEU A 5 11.32 41.84 -33.34
CA LEU A 5 10.97 40.48 -32.96
C LEU A 5 12.24 39.63 -33.17
N LEU A 6 13.23 39.79 -32.28
CA LEU A 6 14.48 38.99 -32.28
C LEU A 6 15.27 39.20 -30.98
N LEU A 7 14.60 39.17 -29.84
CA LEU A 7 15.28 39.14 -28.53
C LEU A 7 14.53 38.25 -27.51
N SER A 8 13.92 37.17 -27.99
CA SER A 8 13.14 36.23 -27.16
C SER A 8 13.53 34.76 -27.36
N VAL A 9 14.73 34.47 -27.89
CA VAL A 9 15.21 33.08 -28.10
C VAL A 9 16.64 32.84 -27.56
N PHE A 10 17.27 33.82 -26.91
CA PHE A 10 18.68 33.70 -26.50
C PHE A 10 18.94 33.73 -24.98
N PHE A 11 17.91 33.53 -24.14
CA PHE A 11 18.09 33.50 -22.68
C PHE A 11 17.60 32.20 -21.98
N SER A 12 17.44 31.10 -22.72
CA SER A 12 17.26 29.75 -22.15
C SER A 12 18.25 28.70 -22.67
N ALA A 13 19.29 29.12 -23.40
CA ALA A 13 20.30 28.23 -23.99
C ALA A 13 21.73 28.44 -23.42
N MET A 14 21.86 29.02 -22.22
CA MET A 14 23.15 29.37 -21.59
C MET A 14 23.22 28.94 -20.11
N ILE A 15 22.73 27.74 -19.78
CA ILE A 15 23.21 26.93 -18.64
C ILE A 15 23.26 25.46 -19.08
N SER A 16 24.11 25.15 -20.05
CA SER A 16 24.46 23.75 -20.37
C SER A 16 25.93 23.61 -20.75
N HIS A 17 26.78 24.49 -20.23
CA HIS A 17 28.22 24.21 -20.18
C HIS A 17 28.49 23.27 -19.00
N GLY A 18 28.66 21.98 -19.28
CA GLY A 18 29.48 21.08 -18.47
C GLY A 18 28.83 20.32 -17.31
N MET A 19 27.51 20.44 -17.06
CA MET A 19 26.91 19.62 -16.00
C MET A 19 26.84 18.15 -16.40
N THR A 20 27.34 17.30 -15.51
CA THR A 20 27.30 15.84 -15.66
C THR A 20 25.88 15.31 -15.40
N PHE A 21 25.61 14.07 -15.85
CA PHE A 21 24.37 13.37 -15.53
C PHE A 21 24.08 13.35 -14.02
N SER A 22 25.09 13.07 -13.20
CA SER A 22 24.98 12.99 -11.74
C SER A 22 24.54 14.34 -11.15
N GLU A 23 25.10 15.45 -11.64
CA GLU A 23 24.73 16.80 -11.18
C GLU A 23 23.29 17.16 -11.56
N MET A 24 22.87 16.89 -12.81
CA MET A 24 21.50 17.17 -13.24
C MET A 24 20.48 16.33 -12.48
N TYR A 25 20.76 15.04 -12.29
CA TYR A 25 19.89 14.14 -11.54
C TYR A 25 19.81 14.53 -10.06
N LYS A 26 20.93 14.95 -9.46
CA LYS A 26 20.98 15.45 -8.08
C LYS A 26 20.17 16.73 -7.90
N ASN A 27 20.24 17.67 -8.85
CA ASN A 27 19.44 18.88 -8.79
C ASN A 27 17.95 18.54 -8.85
N ALA A 28 17.54 17.64 -9.77
CA ALA A 28 16.16 17.18 -9.88
C ALA A 28 15.62 16.62 -8.56
N LEU A 29 16.43 15.79 -7.87
CA LEU A 29 16.09 15.26 -6.54
C LEU A 29 15.95 16.35 -5.47
N ILE A 30 16.81 17.37 -5.49
CA ILE A 30 16.73 18.49 -4.54
C ILE A 30 15.43 19.28 -4.78
N SER A 31 15.10 19.57 -6.03
CA SER A 31 13.88 20.26 -6.41
C SER A 31 12.64 19.44 -6.04
N GLU A 32 12.65 18.13 -6.25
CA GLU A 32 11.58 17.20 -5.82
C GLU A 32 11.37 17.28 -4.30
N ARG A 33 12.46 17.20 -3.51
CA ARG A 33 12.40 17.26 -2.04
C ARG A 33 11.90 18.59 -1.50
N LYS A 34 12.04 19.68 -2.26
CA LYS A 34 11.48 21.00 -1.91
C LYS A 34 10.00 21.14 -2.27
N GLY A 35 9.41 20.14 -2.95
CA GLY A 35 8.06 20.23 -3.51
C GLY A 35 7.97 21.06 -4.79
N GLU A 36 9.11 21.44 -5.38
CA GLU A 36 9.18 22.25 -6.61
C GLU A 36 9.02 21.33 -7.84
N LEU A 37 7.87 20.65 -7.95
CA LEU A 37 7.66 19.53 -8.88
C LEU A 37 7.88 19.90 -10.36
N PHE A 38 7.46 21.09 -10.78
CA PHE A 38 7.69 21.57 -12.15
C PHE A 38 9.19 21.71 -12.48
N ILE A 39 9.97 22.24 -11.52
CA ILE A 39 11.43 22.38 -11.67
C ILE A 39 12.08 21.00 -11.69
N ALA A 40 11.67 20.13 -10.76
CA ALA A 40 12.16 18.76 -10.69
C ALA A 40 11.94 17.99 -12.00
N ILE A 41 10.73 18.07 -12.58
CA ILE A 41 10.42 17.43 -13.87
C ILE A 41 11.34 17.95 -14.98
N ASN A 42 11.52 19.26 -15.09
CA ASN A 42 12.40 19.83 -16.12
C ASN A 42 13.87 19.42 -15.92
N GLU A 43 14.35 19.32 -14.69
CA GLU A 43 15.70 18.83 -14.38
C GLU A 43 15.86 17.33 -14.69
N TYR A 44 14.85 16.52 -14.38
CA TYR A 44 14.81 15.11 -14.80
C TYR A 44 14.80 14.97 -16.32
N GLU A 45 14.06 15.78 -17.07
CA GLU A 45 14.08 15.77 -18.53
C GLU A 45 15.45 16.14 -19.11
N ASN A 46 16.16 17.08 -18.48
CA ASN A 46 17.54 17.41 -18.88
C ASN A 46 18.50 16.24 -18.59
N ALA A 47 18.39 15.61 -17.40
CA ALA A 47 19.16 14.42 -17.06
C ALA A 47 18.89 13.25 -18.02
N TYR A 48 17.63 13.07 -18.44
CA TYR A 48 17.23 12.04 -19.40
C TYR A 48 17.98 12.15 -20.74
N ARG A 49 18.19 13.37 -21.25
CA ARG A 49 18.87 13.62 -22.54
C ARG A 49 20.32 13.15 -22.55
N ILE A 50 21.00 13.22 -21.41
CA ILE A 50 22.41 12.85 -21.24
C ILE A 50 22.60 11.54 -20.48
N ALA A 51 21.51 10.81 -20.21
CA ALA A 51 21.53 9.57 -19.44
C ALA A 51 22.44 8.51 -20.10
N PRO A 52 23.44 7.98 -19.38
CA PRO A 52 24.44 7.05 -19.93
C PRO A 52 23.88 5.70 -20.40
N THR A 53 22.81 5.21 -19.77
CA THR A 53 22.25 3.87 -20.02
C THR A 53 20.75 3.92 -20.25
N SER A 54 20.20 2.90 -20.91
CA SER A 54 18.74 2.73 -21.05
C SER A 54 18.05 2.55 -19.70
N VAL A 55 18.69 1.84 -18.76
CA VAL A 55 18.16 1.63 -17.41
C VAL A 55 18.00 2.95 -16.66
N MET A 56 18.95 3.87 -16.78
CA MET A 56 18.85 5.21 -16.17
C MET A 56 17.76 6.04 -16.84
N LYS A 57 17.57 5.91 -18.16
CA LYS A 57 16.45 6.54 -18.87
C LYS A 57 15.11 6.05 -18.35
N GLU A 58 14.95 4.74 -18.21
CA GLU A 58 13.74 4.13 -17.64
C GLU A 58 13.48 4.64 -16.20
N GLN A 59 14.51 4.67 -15.34
CA GLN A 59 14.38 5.20 -13.98
C GLN A 59 13.91 6.66 -13.96
N ILE A 60 14.44 7.49 -14.85
CA ILE A 60 14.04 8.89 -14.97
C ILE A 60 12.60 9.02 -15.49
N GLU A 61 12.20 8.23 -16.48
CA GLU A 61 10.81 8.20 -16.97
C GLU A 61 9.84 7.87 -15.84
N LEU A 62 10.18 6.90 -14.99
CA LEU A 62 9.37 6.53 -13.83
C LEU A 62 9.33 7.63 -12.77
N LYS A 63 10.47 8.29 -12.51
CA LYS A 63 10.54 9.42 -11.59
C LYS A 63 9.61 10.55 -12.05
N ILE A 64 9.71 10.95 -13.31
CA ILE A 64 8.83 11.97 -13.90
C ILE A 64 7.36 11.55 -13.79
N ALA A 65 7.03 10.30 -14.15
CA ALA A 65 5.66 9.81 -14.07
C ALA A 65 5.10 9.89 -12.65
N ARG A 66 5.84 9.43 -11.63
CA ARG A 66 5.39 9.39 -10.23
C ARG A 66 5.14 10.77 -9.64
N ILE A 67 6.04 11.73 -9.88
CA ILE A 67 5.94 13.10 -9.35
C ILE A 67 4.97 13.99 -10.15
N THR A 68 4.51 13.54 -11.31
CA THR A 68 3.47 14.25 -12.07
C THR A 68 2.16 14.20 -11.29
N GLU A 69 1.55 15.34 -10.97
CA GLU A 69 0.29 15.34 -10.20
C GLU A 69 -0.92 15.02 -11.08
N ASP A 70 -0.92 15.50 -12.33
CA ASP A 70 -2.03 15.30 -13.26
C ASP A 70 -2.13 13.82 -13.68
N TYR A 71 -3.24 13.18 -13.32
CA TYR A 71 -3.49 11.77 -13.62
C TYR A 71 -3.57 11.47 -15.12
N ALA A 72 -4.05 12.38 -15.96
CA ALA A 72 -4.11 12.15 -17.40
C ALA A 72 -2.71 12.16 -18.01
N ILE A 73 -1.86 13.10 -17.60
CA ILE A 73 -0.44 13.14 -18.01
C ILE A 73 0.29 11.91 -17.48
N LYS A 74 0.12 11.59 -16.19
CA LYS A 74 0.72 10.41 -15.55
C LYS A 74 0.34 9.10 -16.25
N THR A 75 -0.93 8.90 -16.57
CA THR A 75 -1.39 7.75 -17.36
C THR A 75 -0.66 7.69 -18.71
N GLY A 76 -0.60 8.80 -19.45
CA GLY A 76 0.08 8.85 -20.75
C GLY A 76 1.58 8.54 -20.67
N LEU A 77 2.25 8.96 -19.58
CA LEU A 77 3.65 8.63 -19.33
C LEU A 77 3.86 7.13 -19.09
N TYR A 78 3.02 6.50 -18.26
CA TYR A 78 3.10 5.05 -18.03
C TYR A 78 2.74 4.22 -19.26
N GLU A 79 1.72 4.62 -20.04
CA GLU A 79 1.39 3.93 -21.29
C GLU A 79 2.53 4.02 -22.30
N LYS A 80 3.17 5.19 -22.41
CA LYS A 80 4.36 5.38 -23.24
C LYS A 80 5.51 4.51 -22.74
N PHE A 81 5.73 4.42 -21.43
CA PHE A 81 6.76 3.56 -20.84
C PHE A 81 6.53 2.10 -21.22
N LEU A 82 5.32 1.56 -21.00
CA LEU A 82 5.01 0.16 -21.31
C LEU A 82 5.12 -0.16 -22.80
N LYS A 83 4.77 0.79 -23.67
CA LYS A 83 4.90 0.63 -25.12
C LYS A 83 6.35 0.55 -25.58
N ASN A 84 7.24 1.32 -24.94
CA ASN A 84 8.64 1.42 -25.34
C ASN A 84 9.55 0.41 -24.63
N ASN A 85 9.14 -0.07 -23.46
CA ASN A 85 9.98 -0.84 -22.54
C ASN A 85 9.28 -2.14 -22.08
N ASP A 86 8.78 -2.94 -23.02
CA ASP A 86 8.01 -4.19 -22.76
C ASP A 86 8.80 -5.30 -22.05
N LYS A 87 10.14 -5.19 -22.03
CA LYS A 87 11.06 -6.09 -21.32
C LYS A 87 11.76 -5.43 -20.13
N SER A 88 11.33 -4.23 -19.74
CA SER A 88 11.92 -3.53 -18.61
C SER A 88 11.74 -4.34 -17.32
N ARG A 89 12.73 -4.29 -16.45
CA ARG A 89 12.62 -4.79 -15.07
C ARG A 89 11.50 -4.10 -14.29
N PHE A 90 11.11 -2.90 -14.70
CA PHE A 90 10.05 -2.11 -14.07
C PHE A 90 8.67 -2.38 -14.69
N TYR A 91 8.56 -3.28 -15.66
CA TYR A 91 7.32 -3.55 -16.38
C TYR A 91 6.16 -3.88 -15.42
N TYR A 92 6.36 -4.83 -14.50
CA TYR A 92 5.32 -5.22 -13.53
C TYR A 92 4.93 -4.11 -12.57
N LEU A 93 5.91 -3.33 -12.11
CA LEU A 93 5.68 -2.16 -11.27
C LEU A 93 4.80 -1.14 -12.01
N VAL A 94 5.14 -0.82 -13.26
CA VAL A 94 4.38 0.15 -14.06
C VAL A 94 2.99 -0.35 -14.38
N CYS A 95 2.83 -1.63 -14.74
CA CYS A 95 1.51 -2.23 -14.91
C CYS A 95 0.68 -2.09 -13.63
N TYR A 96 1.26 -2.38 -12.47
CA TYR A 96 0.56 -2.24 -11.20
C TYR A 96 0.14 -0.79 -10.95
N GLU A 97 1.06 0.18 -11.06
CA GLU A 97 0.78 1.60 -10.83
C GLU A 97 -0.26 2.14 -11.83
N LEU A 98 -0.17 1.77 -13.11
CA LEU A 98 -1.12 2.15 -14.13
C LEU A 98 -2.52 1.55 -13.86
N GLY A 99 -2.59 0.28 -13.48
CA GLY A 99 -3.83 -0.39 -13.11
C GLY A 99 -4.51 0.31 -11.92
N THR A 100 -3.72 0.68 -10.91
CA THR A 100 -4.21 1.42 -9.74
C THR A 100 -4.72 2.82 -10.12
N ILE A 101 -4.03 3.53 -11.01
CA ILE A 101 -4.53 4.82 -11.52
C ILE A 101 -5.85 4.65 -12.26
N TYR A 102 -5.97 3.62 -13.10
CA TYR A 102 -7.24 3.33 -13.77
C TYR A 102 -8.36 3.02 -12.78
N TYR A 103 -8.08 2.26 -11.73
CA TYR A 103 -9.02 1.99 -10.66
C TYR A 103 -9.48 3.30 -9.97
N LEU A 104 -8.53 4.17 -9.60
CA LEU A 104 -8.80 5.45 -8.93
C LEU A 104 -9.61 6.42 -9.80
N LYS A 105 -9.40 6.39 -11.13
CA LYS A 105 -10.18 7.15 -12.11
C LYS A 105 -11.55 6.52 -12.41
N ASN A 106 -11.90 5.42 -11.73
CA ASN A 106 -13.11 4.62 -11.97
C ASN A 106 -13.20 4.06 -13.41
N GLU A 107 -12.05 3.92 -14.10
CA GLU A 107 -11.93 3.29 -15.41
C GLU A 107 -11.78 1.77 -15.24
N LEU A 108 -12.76 1.15 -14.58
CA LEU A 108 -12.68 -0.22 -14.05
C LEU A 108 -12.32 -1.28 -15.11
N SER A 109 -12.86 -1.17 -16.32
CA SER A 109 -12.53 -2.11 -17.41
C SER A 109 -11.06 -2.05 -17.82
N LYS A 110 -10.45 -0.86 -17.82
CA LYS A 110 -9.02 -0.72 -18.12
C LYS A 110 -8.15 -1.21 -16.96
N ALA A 111 -8.57 -0.95 -15.73
CA ALA A 111 -7.91 -1.47 -14.54
C ALA A 111 -7.88 -3.00 -14.55
N ILE A 112 -9.03 -3.66 -14.77
CA ILE A 112 -9.11 -5.13 -14.89
C ILE A 112 -8.19 -5.63 -16.00
N ASN A 113 -8.17 -5.00 -17.17
CA ASN A 113 -7.33 -5.43 -18.28
C ASN A 113 -5.83 -5.42 -17.89
N ILE A 114 -5.35 -4.29 -17.37
CA ILE A 114 -3.95 -4.14 -16.95
C ILE A 114 -3.60 -5.11 -15.82
N PHE A 115 -4.45 -5.22 -14.80
CA PHE A 115 -4.22 -6.18 -13.72
C PHE A 115 -4.30 -7.63 -14.21
N SER A 116 -5.12 -7.96 -15.21
CA SER A 116 -5.21 -9.33 -15.75
C SER A 116 -3.95 -9.72 -16.51
N ILE A 117 -3.38 -8.77 -17.28
CA ILE A 117 -2.06 -8.96 -17.91
C ILE A 117 -1.02 -9.25 -16.83
N LEU A 118 -0.96 -8.41 -15.80
CA LEU A 118 -0.03 -8.56 -14.69
C LEU A 118 -0.20 -9.90 -13.95
N ALA A 119 -1.45 -10.26 -13.64
CA ALA A 119 -1.81 -11.49 -12.97
C ALA A 119 -1.54 -12.76 -13.81
N SER A 120 -1.38 -12.63 -15.13
CA SER A 120 -1.01 -13.75 -16.02
C SER A 120 0.49 -13.92 -16.19
N GLN A 121 1.26 -12.84 -16.03
CA GLN A 121 2.70 -12.81 -16.32
C GLN A 121 3.58 -12.84 -15.07
N ALA A 122 3.08 -12.34 -13.94
CA ALA A 122 3.89 -12.09 -12.75
C ALA A 122 3.75 -13.18 -11.67
N PHE A 123 3.36 -14.41 -12.04
CA PHE A 123 3.17 -15.53 -11.11
C PHE A 123 4.43 -15.75 -10.24
N GLY A 124 4.24 -15.94 -8.93
CA GLY A 124 5.33 -16.07 -7.96
C GLY A 124 5.98 -14.75 -7.53
N THR A 125 5.48 -13.59 -8.00
CA THR A 125 5.90 -12.26 -7.52
C THR A 125 4.79 -11.61 -6.67
N PRO A 126 5.10 -10.61 -5.82
CA PRO A 126 4.08 -9.87 -5.08
C PRO A 126 3.01 -9.22 -5.98
N TYR A 127 3.37 -8.87 -7.22
CA TYR A 127 2.43 -8.28 -8.15
C TYR A 127 1.32 -9.24 -8.58
N PHE A 128 1.57 -10.55 -8.56
CA PHE A 128 0.53 -11.55 -8.83
C PHE A 128 -0.58 -11.47 -7.78
N ILE A 129 -0.23 -11.51 -6.50
CA ILE A 129 -1.22 -11.45 -5.42
C ILE A 129 -1.99 -10.12 -5.48
N LYS A 130 -1.26 -9.00 -5.47
CA LYS A 130 -1.85 -7.65 -5.50
C LYS A 130 -2.79 -7.44 -6.68
N SER A 131 -2.40 -7.82 -7.89
CA SER A 131 -3.25 -7.65 -9.08
C SER A 131 -4.52 -8.49 -9.03
N ASN A 132 -4.46 -9.73 -8.57
CA ASN A 132 -5.66 -10.55 -8.41
C ASN A 132 -6.59 -10.00 -7.31
N LEU A 133 -6.05 -9.50 -6.20
CA LEU A 133 -6.84 -8.87 -5.13
C LEU A 133 -7.58 -7.62 -5.64
N PHE A 134 -6.92 -6.78 -6.45
CA PHE A 134 -7.59 -5.66 -7.13
C PHE A 134 -8.69 -6.13 -8.07
N ILE A 135 -8.45 -7.14 -8.91
CA ILE A 135 -9.46 -7.70 -9.82
C ILE A 135 -10.68 -8.20 -9.02
N ALA A 136 -10.46 -8.99 -7.97
CA ALA A 136 -11.52 -9.50 -7.12
C ALA A 136 -12.32 -8.37 -6.48
N SER A 137 -11.64 -7.36 -5.93
CA SER A 137 -12.27 -6.18 -5.34
C SER A 137 -13.11 -5.40 -6.36
N ILE A 138 -12.62 -5.22 -7.59
CA ILE A 138 -13.37 -4.56 -8.66
C ILE A 138 -14.63 -5.38 -9.01
N TYR A 139 -14.52 -6.71 -9.13
CA TYR A 139 -15.68 -7.56 -9.40
C TYR A 139 -16.73 -7.46 -8.28
N LEU A 140 -16.33 -7.47 -7.02
CA LEU A 140 -17.26 -7.31 -5.90
C LEU A 140 -17.89 -5.92 -5.85
N ASN A 141 -17.12 -4.87 -6.11
CA ASN A 141 -17.65 -3.50 -6.14
C ASN A 141 -18.62 -3.27 -7.32
N THR A 142 -18.54 -4.10 -8.37
CA THR A 142 -19.47 -4.08 -9.51
C THR A 142 -20.55 -5.15 -9.43
N ASN A 143 -20.75 -5.75 -8.25
CA ASN A 143 -21.76 -6.78 -7.99
C ASN A 143 -21.65 -8.01 -8.91
N GLN A 144 -20.41 -8.43 -9.20
CA GLN A 144 -20.08 -9.62 -10.00
C GLN A 144 -19.36 -10.68 -9.14
N PRO A 145 -20.00 -11.21 -8.09
CA PRO A 145 -19.35 -12.16 -7.17
C PRO A 145 -18.95 -13.48 -7.85
N ASP A 146 -19.67 -13.90 -8.90
CA ASP A 146 -19.32 -15.10 -9.68
C ASP A 146 -17.96 -14.99 -10.38
N SER A 147 -17.57 -13.77 -10.77
CA SER A 147 -16.26 -13.50 -11.37
C SER A 147 -15.17 -13.31 -10.30
N ALA A 148 -15.52 -12.82 -9.12
CA ALA A 148 -14.56 -12.59 -8.03
C ALA A 148 -14.06 -13.90 -7.40
N ILE A 149 -14.97 -14.84 -7.11
CA ILE A 149 -14.68 -16.10 -6.41
C ILE A 149 -13.50 -16.89 -7.02
N PRO A 150 -13.47 -17.18 -8.34
CA PRO A 150 -12.36 -17.95 -8.92
C PRO A 150 -11.02 -17.19 -8.84
N VAL A 151 -11.04 -15.86 -8.92
CA VAL A 151 -9.83 -15.03 -8.76
C VAL A 151 -9.31 -15.12 -7.33
N ILE A 152 -10.18 -15.04 -6.33
CA ILE A 152 -9.83 -15.15 -4.91
C ILE A 152 -9.26 -16.55 -4.60
N HIS A 153 -9.90 -17.62 -5.07
CA HIS A 153 -9.41 -18.98 -4.84
C HIS A 153 -8.01 -19.20 -5.44
N ARG A 154 -7.75 -18.66 -6.63
CA ARG A 154 -6.43 -18.72 -7.25
C ARG A 154 -5.34 -18.08 -6.39
N VAL A 155 -5.67 -16.99 -5.68
CA VAL A 155 -4.73 -16.33 -4.77
C VAL A 155 -4.53 -17.16 -3.51
N LEU A 156 -5.62 -17.67 -2.91
CA LEU A 156 -5.58 -18.50 -1.70
C LEU A 156 -4.71 -19.76 -1.83
N GLU A 157 -4.49 -20.26 -3.05
CA GLU A 157 -3.60 -21.41 -3.30
C GLU A 157 -2.10 -21.09 -3.11
N THR A 158 -1.72 -19.82 -3.14
CA THR A 158 -0.30 -19.39 -3.22
C THR A 158 0.06 -18.27 -2.26
N VAL A 159 -0.93 -17.60 -1.66
CA VAL A 159 -0.69 -16.52 -0.71
C VAL A 159 -0.15 -17.07 0.61
N GLU A 160 0.95 -16.49 1.07
CA GLU A 160 1.56 -16.80 2.36
C GLU A 160 1.55 -15.60 3.31
N ASP A 161 1.36 -14.39 2.77
CA ASP A 161 1.37 -13.15 3.54
C ASP A 161 0.11 -13.03 4.41
N TYR A 162 0.29 -12.65 5.68
CA TYR A 162 -0.79 -12.61 6.67
C TYR A 162 -1.91 -11.63 6.29
N GLU A 163 -1.56 -10.43 5.82
CA GLU A 163 -2.54 -9.39 5.48
C GLU A 163 -3.26 -9.73 4.16
N GLU A 164 -2.52 -10.18 3.15
CA GLU A 164 -3.09 -10.57 1.86
C GLU A 164 -4.00 -11.81 1.98
N THR A 165 -3.64 -12.75 2.87
CA THR A 165 -4.48 -13.91 3.20
C THR A 165 -5.76 -13.48 3.91
N ALA A 166 -5.66 -12.56 4.87
CA ALA A 166 -6.82 -12.00 5.55
C ALA A 166 -7.77 -11.30 4.57
N GLU A 167 -7.22 -10.52 3.63
CA GLU A 167 -7.97 -9.87 2.55
C GLU A 167 -8.66 -10.89 1.64
N CYS A 168 -8.00 -11.97 1.25
CA CYS A 168 -8.64 -13.04 0.48
C CYS A 168 -9.87 -13.63 1.19
N TYR A 169 -9.75 -13.98 2.47
CA TYR A 169 -10.87 -14.52 3.24
C TYR A 169 -11.99 -13.51 3.43
N PHE A 170 -11.65 -12.24 3.66
CA PHE A 170 -12.64 -11.17 3.75
C PHE A 170 -13.40 -10.97 2.42
N LEU A 171 -12.68 -10.90 1.30
CA LEU A 171 -13.28 -10.77 -0.03
C LEU A 171 -14.11 -12.01 -0.39
N ALA A 172 -13.69 -13.22 -0.01
CA ALA A 172 -14.49 -14.43 -0.17
C ALA A 172 -15.82 -14.33 0.59
N GLY A 173 -15.76 -13.92 1.86
CA GLY A 173 -16.95 -13.67 2.68
C GLY A 173 -17.92 -12.69 2.01
N LYS A 174 -17.40 -11.55 1.51
CA LYS A 174 -18.20 -10.56 0.76
C LYS A 174 -18.79 -11.14 -0.52
N ALA A 175 -18.05 -11.96 -1.26
CA ALA A 175 -18.53 -12.60 -2.48
C ALA A 175 -19.71 -13.53 -2.20
N PHE A 176 -19.60 -14.38 -1.19
CA PHE A 176 -20.70 -15.27 -0.79
C PHE A 176 -21.89 -14.50 -0.22
N PHE A 177 -21.64 -13.41 0.51
CA PHE A 177 -22.69 -12.54 1.01
C PHE A 177 -23.50 -11.92 -0.15
N GLN A 178 -22.84 -11.35 -1.17
CA GLN A 178 -23.52 -10.82 -2.37
C GLN A 178 -24.32 -11.88 -3.15
N LYS A 179 -23.92 -13.16 -3.05
CA LYS A 179 -24.66 -14.30 -3.61
C LYS A 179 -25.81 -14.80 -2.72
N ASN A 180 -26.10 -14.11 -1.62
CA ASN A 180 -27.07 -14.52 -0.61
C ASN A 180 -26.78 -15.91 0.00
N LYS A 181 -25.52 -16.33 -0.01
CA LYS A 181 -25.03 -17.57 0.59
C LYS A 181 -24.52 -17.27 1.99
N LEU A 182 -25.46 -16.97 2.89
CA LEU A 182 -25.17 -16.41 4.21
C LEU A 182 -24.32 -17.35 5.08
N LYS A 183 -24.52 -18.67 4.97
CA LYS A 183 -23.74 -19.65 5.72
C LYS A 183 -22.27 -19.62 5.30
N GLU A 184 -22.00 -19.73 4.01
CA GLU A 184 -20.64 -19.67 3.48
C GLU A 184 -19.98 -18.30 3.78
N ALA A 185 -20.73 -17.20 3.64
CA ALA A 185 -20.24 -15.87 3.99
C ALA A 185 -19.79 -15.79 5.45
N THR A 186 -20.62 -16.31 6.36
CA THR A 186 -20.34 -16.36 7.80
C THR A 186 -19.07 -17.18 8.08
N GLU A 187 -18.93 -18.35 7.46
CA GLU A 187 -17.73 -19.21 7.62
C GLU A 187 -16.45 -18.45 7.22
N TYR A 188 -16.45 -17.78 6.06
CA TYR A 188 -15.30 -17.02 5.59
C TYR A 188 -14.98 -15.80 6.47
N PHE A 189 -15.99 -15.07 6.93
CA PHE A 189 -15.78 -13.97 7.85
C PHE A 189 -15.27 -14.46 9.22
N LEU A 190 -15.72 -15.61 9.71
CA LEU A 190 -15.21 -16.20 10.96
C LEU A 190 -13.74 -16.64 10.81
N ILE A 191 -13.37 -17.23 9.67
CA ILE A 191 -11.97 -17.57 9.38
C ILE A 191 -11.12 -16.30 9.39
N CYS A 192 -11.57 -15.25 8.71
CA CYS A 192 -10.88 -13.96 8.67
C CYS A 192 -10.73 -13.36 10.07
N ALA A 193 -11.84 -13.18 10.80
CA ALA A 193 -11.87 -12.58 12.12
C ALA A 193 -11.09 -13.38 13.18
N GLY A 194 -11.16 -14.72 13.12
CA GLY A 194 -10.56 -15.61 14.11
C GLY A 194 -9.07 -15.82 13.91
N ASN A 195 -8.63 -16.10 12.68
CA ASN A 195 -7.22 -16.39 12.39
C ASN A 195 -6.41 -15.13 12.10
N PHE A 196 -7.07 -14.07 11.62
CA PHE A 196 -6.43 -12.83 11.20
C PHE A 196 -6.89 -11.63 12.04
N SER A 197 -7.15 -11.85 13.33
CA SER A 197 -7.76 -10.82 14.17
C SER A 197 -6.96 -9.51 14.21
N ASP A 198 -5.65 -9.56 14.05
CA ASP A 198 -4.82 -8.37 14.17
C ASP A 198 -4.66 -7.64 12.81
N SER A 199 -5.13 -8.26 11.73
CA SER A 199 -5.22 -7.63 10.40
C SER A 199 -6.33 -6.58 10.36
N TYR A 200 -6.17 -5.59 9.46
CA TYR A 200 -7.23 -4.60 9.22
C TYR A 200 -8.50 -5.25 8.64
N MET A 201 -8.35 -6.38 7.94
CA MET A 201 -9.46 -7.16 7.39
C MET A 201 -10.19 -7.97 8.46
N GLY A 202 -9.50 -8.47 9.48
CA GLY A 202 -10.08 -9.25 10.57
C GLY A 202 -11.08 -8.45 11.39
N ARG A 203 -10.76 -7.19 11.71
CA ARG A 203 -11.73 -6.29 12.37
C ARG A 203 -12.91 -5.92 11.45
N GLY A 204 -12.66 -5.76 10.15
CA GLY A 204 -13.70 -5.56 9.14
C GLY A 204 -14.65 -6.76 9.06
N ALA A 205 -14.11 -7.98 9.12
CA ALA A 205 -14.88 -9.23 9.11
C ALA A 205 -15.78 -9.35 10.35
N LEU A 206 -15.29 -8.94 11.53
CA LEU A 206 -16.13 -8.87 12.74
C LEU A 206 -17.33 -7.93 12.54
N LEU A 207 -17.13 -6.76 11.93
CA LEU A 207 -18.22 -5.83 11.65
C LEU A 207 -19.23 -6.43 10.67
N GLU A 208 -18.77 -7.14 9.63
CA GLU A 208 -19.66 -7.81 8.69
C GLU A 208 -20.45 -8.96 9.35
N LEU A 209 -19.86 -9.68 10.30
CA LEU A 209 -20.59 -10.66 11.12
C LEU A 209 -21.68 -9.98 11.95
N VAL A 210 -21.37 -8.87 12.64
CA VAL A 210 -22.38 -8.09 13.39
C VAL A 210 -23.51 -7.68 12.46
N ARG A 211 -23.19 -7.17 11.26
CA ARG A 211 -24.20 -6.76 10.26
C ARG A 211 -25.07 -7.94 9.82
N LEU A 212 -24.47 -9.09 9.51
CA LEU A 212 -25.17 -10.29 9.07
C LEU A 212 -26.14 -10.78 10.15
N PHE A 213 -25.68 -10.95 11.38
CA PHE A 213 -26.53 -11.44 12.48
C PHE A 213 -27.60 -10.42 12.90
N SER A 214 -27.28 -9.12 12.81
CA SER A 214 -28.26 -8.06 13.03
C SER A 214 -29.40 -8.11 12.00
N GLN A 215 -29.09 -8.41 10.74
CA GLN A 215 -30.08 -8.53 9.68
C GLN A 215 -30.91 -9.81 9.79
N SER A 216 -30.33 -10.91 10.29
CA SER A 216 -31.05 -12.16 10.52
C SER A 216 -31.90 -12.19 11.80
N GLY A 217 -31.81 -11.15 12.64
CA GLY A 217 -32.49 -11.10 13.94
C GLY A 217 -31.83 -11.95 15.02
N ASP A 218 -30.58 -12.38 14.82
CA ASP A 218 -29.80 -13.09 15.85
C ASP A 218 -29.06 -12.05 16.70
N SER A 219 -29.81 -11.37 17.56
CA SER A 219 -29.31 -10.30 18.43
C SER A 219 -28.20 -10.80 19.36
N ALA A 220 -28.27 -12.07 19.80
CA ALA A 220 -27.27 -12.67 20.68
C ALA A 220 -25.90 -12.79 19.98
N SER A 221 -25.88 -13.32 18.75
CA SER A 221 -24.64 -13.40 17.96
C SER A 221 -24.12 -12.01 17.60
N ALA A 222 -25.00 -11.07 17.23
CA ALA A 222 -24.62 -9.69 16.93
C ALA A 222 -23.95 -9.01 18.14
N GLU A 223 -24.52 -9.15 19.34
CA GLU A 223 -23.94 -8.64 20.59
C GLU A 223 -22.61 -9.32 20.94
N MET A 224 -22.50 -10.63 20.74
CA MET A 224 -21.25 -11.37 20.98
C MET A 224 -20.11 -10.82 20.12
N TYR A 225 -20.28 -10.72 18.80
CA TYR A 225 -19.22 -10.20 17.92
C TYR A 225 -18.97 -8.71 18.13
N GLY A 226 -20.01 -7.92 18.43
CA GLY A 226 -19.85 -6.52 18.82
C GLY A 226 -19.04 -6.34 20.10
N GLY A 227 -19.23 -7.23 21.08
CA GLY A 227 -18.44 -7.27 22.31
C GLY A 227 -16.95 -7.58 22.06
N ILE A 228 -16.65 -8.45 21.10
CA ILE A 228 -15.26 -8.72 20.68
C ILE A 228 -14.63 -7.45 20.08
N ILE A 229 -15.37 -6.72 19.23
CA ILE A 229 -14.89 -5.44 18.66
C ILE A 229 -14.67 -4.42 19.78
N ALA A 230 -15.60 -4.29 20.72
CA ALA A 230 -15.48 -3.37 21.86
C ALA A 230 -14.25 -3.67 22.73
N LEU A 231 -13.94 -4.95 22.95
CA LEU A 231 -12.80 -5.37 23.75
C LEU A 231 -11.46 -5.15 23.04
N LYS A 232 -11.38 -5.47 21.74
CA LYS A 232 -10.10 -5.43 21.00
C LYS A 232 -9.84 -4.11 20.29
N TYR A 233 -10.88 -3.38 19.89
CA TYR A 233 -10.79 -2.17 19.06
C TYR A 233 -11.74 -1.05 19.56
N PRO A 234 -11.65 -0.64 20.84
CA PRO A 234 -12.60 0.28 21.47
C PRO A 234 -12.71 1.67 20.80
N ASP A 235 -11.64 2.14 20.15
CA ASP A 235 -11.59 3.46 19.51
C ASP A 235 -11.74 3.40 17.98
N SER A 236 -12.20 2.26 17.44
CA SER A 236 -12.26 2.04 15.99
C SER A 236 -13.58 2.47 15.35
N TYR A 237 -13.55 2.67 14.02
CA TYR A 237 -14.76 2.89 13.24
C TYR A 237 -15.73 1.71 13.35
N GLU A 238 -15.20 0.49 13.31
CA GLU A 238 -15.95 -0.75 13.39
C GLU A 238 -16.71 -0.87 14.72
N TYR A 239 -16.12 -0.45 15.83
CA TYR A 239 -16.82 -0.39 17.13
C TYR A 239 -18.03 0.54 17.07
N ASN A 240 -17.82 1.77 16.59
CA ASN A 240 -18.89 2.77 16.50
C ASN A 240 -20.05 2.30 15.60
N GLU A 241 -19.74 1.63 14.50
CA GLU A 241 -20.77 1.06 13.61
C GLU A 241 -21.46 -0.16 14.23
N ALA A 242 -20.74 -1.05 14.89
CA ALA A 242 -21.32 -2.22 15.56
C ALA A 242 -22.35 -1.81 16.62
N VAL A 243 -22.03 -0.79 17.43
CA VAL A 243 -22.97 -0.24 18.44
C VAL A 243 -24.27 0.26 17.80
N LYS A 244 -24.18 0.97 16.67
CA LYS A 244 -25.38 1.44 15.94
C LYS A 244 -26.23 0.29 15.45
N LEU A 245 -25.61 -0.72 14.85
CA LEU A 245 -26.31 -1.90 14.31
C LEU A 245 -27.04 -2.65 15.42
N ILE A 246 -26.36 -2.98 16.53
CA ILE A 246 -26.92 -3.70 17.68
C ILE A 246 -28.07 -2.89 18.32
N THR A 247 -27.88 -1.59 18.50
CA THR A 247 -28.94 -0.72 19.07
C THR A 247 -30.19 -0.70 18.19
N ASN A 248 -30.04 -0.76 16.86
CA ASN A 248 -31.16 -0.78 15.93
C ASN A 248 -31.91 -2.12 15.93
N VAL A 249 -31.22 -3.25 16.14
CA VAL A 249 -31.85 -4.57 16.31
C VAL A 249 -32.73 -4.58 17.55
N ASN A 250 -32.18 -4.12 18.69
CA ASN A 250 -32.90 -4.05 19.95
C ASN A 250 -34.14 -3.11 19.90
N LYS A 251 -34.16 -2.14 18.96
CA LYS A 251 -35.34 -1.31 18.66
C LYS A 251 -36.32 -1.98 17.70
N LYS A 252 -35.87 -2.76 16.72
CA LYS A 252 -36.72 -3.54 15.80
C LYS A 252 -37.46 -4.67 16.51
N ASP A 253 -36.87 -5.26 17.53
CA ASP A 253 -37.56 -6.22 18.41
C ASP A 253 -38.71 -5.58 19.20
N ALA A 254 -38.71 -4.24 19.35
CA ALA A 254 -39.78 -3.48 19.98
C ALA A 254 -40.83 -2.93 18.99
N VAL A 255 -40.50 -2.81 17.69
CA VAL A 255 -41.40 -2.30 16.64
C VAL A 255 -41.08 -3.00 15.33
N SER A 256 -41.87 -4.02 14.99
CA SER A 256 -41.70 -4.78 13.75
C SER A 256 -41.97 -3.94 12.50
N ALA A 257 -41.16 -4.20 11.46
CA ALA A 257 -41.34 -3.92 10.03
C ALA A 257 -40.89 -2.54 9.49
N SER A 258 -39.70 -2.51 8.86
CA SER A 258 -39.50 -2.22 7.43
C SER A 258 -38.01 -2.12 7.07
N GLU A 259 -37.72 -2.37 5.80
CA GLU A 259 -36.41 -2.51 5.16
C GLU A 259 -35.71 -1.17 4.92
N GLU A 260 -34.37 -1.18 4.88
CA GLU A 260 -33.61 -0.38 3.90
C GLU A 260 -32.17 -0.92 3.78
N LEU A 261 -31.78 -1.28 2.55
CA LEU A 261 -30.44 -1.64 2.13
C LEU A 261 -29.69 -0.36 1.76
N ILE A 262 -28.69 0.04 2.55
CA ILE A 262 -27.78 1.13 2.19
C ILE A 262 -26.66 0.56 1.32
N SER A 263 -26.57 1.07 0.09
CA SER A 263 -25.48 0.79 -0.85
C SER A 263 -24.17 1.37 -0.33
N PHE A 264 -23.09 0.58 -0.42
CA PHE A 264 -21.75 1.00 -0.05
C PHE A 264 -21.14 1.81 -1.21
N GLN A 265 -21.41 3.12 -1.25
CA GLN A 265 -20.59 4.06 -2.02
C GLN A 265 -19.36 4.42 -1.20
N LEU A 266 -18.16 4.30 -1.80
CA LEU A 266 -16.94 4.86 -1.23
C LEU A 266 -17.10 6.37 -1.12
N ASP A 267 -17.19 6.86 0.11
CA ASP A 267 -17.09 8.26 0.46
C ASP A 267 -15.77 8.86 -0.06
N GLU A 268 -15.81 10.08 -0.58
CA GLU A 268 -14.64 10.85 -1.05
C GLU A 268 -13.55 10.94 0.03
N GLN A 269 -13.90 10.96 1.31
CA GLN A 269 -12.92 10.97 2.40
C GLN A 269 -12.15 9.64 2.54
N LYS A 270 -12.82 8.51 2.25
CA LYS A 270 -12.20 7.17 2.20
C LYS A 270 -11.36 6.99 0.94
N LYS A 271 -11.75 7.61 -0.17
CA LYS A 271 -10.95 7.70 -1.40
C LYS A 271 -9.66 8.47 -1.15
N THR A 272 -9.69 9.59 -0.45
CA THR A 272 -8.48 10.35 -0.05
C THR A 272 -7.57 9.54 0.88
N SER A 273 -8.12 8.82 1.86
CA SER A 273 -7.33 8.00 2.79
C SER A 273 -6.68 6.79 2.10
N LEU A 274 -7.40 6.15 1.17
CA LEU A 274 -6.85 5.09 0.32
C LEU A 274 -5.82 5.65 -0.68
N LEU A 275 -6.04 6.87 -1.19
CA LEU A 275 -5.09 7.58 -2.05
C LEU A 275 -3.79 7.90 -1.31
N ASP A 276 -3.86 8.37 -0.07
CA ASP A 276 -2.70 8.63 0.78
C ASP A 276 -1.98 7.32 1.15
N LEU A 277 -2.71 6.24 1.41
CA LEU A 277 -2.14 4.91 1.67
C LEU A 277 -1.43 4.34 0.43
N ILE A 278 -2.09 4.35 -0.73
CA ILE A 278 -1.52 3.92 -2.01
C ILE A 278 -0.31 4.78 -2.39
N GLN A 279 -0.38 6.10 -2.21
CA GLN A 279 0.77 6.98 -2.43
C GLN A 279 1.90 6.66 -1.46
N SER A 280 1.61 6.37 -0.19
CA SER A 280 2.62 5.99 0.80
C SER A 280 3.28 4.63 0.47
N GLU A 281 2.52 3.64 0.01
CA GLU A 281 3.04 2.35 -0.45
C GLU A 281 3.81 2.47 -1.78
N MET A 282 3.41 3.37 -2.67
CA MET A 282 4.14 3.69 -3.91
C MET A 282 5.46 4.40 -3.61
N ILE A 283 5.52 5.23 -2.55
CA ILE A 283 6.72 5.93 -2.08
C ILE A 283 7.69 4.96 -1.38
N GLU A 284 7.22 3.93 -0.67
CA GLU A 284 8.07 2.95 0.03
C GLU A 284 8.98 2.13 -0.90
N THR A 285 8.82 2.22 -2.23
CA THR A 285 9.68 1.51 -3.19
C THR A 285 10.94 2.24 -3.63
N ILE A 286 11.26 3.44 -3.11
CA ILE A 286 12.54 4.11 -3.40
C ILE A 286 13.08 4.88 -2.19
N ASP A 287 14.19 4.39 -1.60
CA ASP A 287 15.32 5.18 -1.07
C ASP A 287 16.35 4.20 -0.46
N VAL A 288 17.69 4.23 -0.61
CA VAL A 288 18.73 5.02 -1.28
C VAL A 288 19.98 4.10 -1.38
N LYS A 289 20.81 4.25 -2.41
CA LYS A 289 22.30 4.26 -2.26
C LYS A 289 22.79 5.41 -3.14
N GLU A 290 23.56 6.37 -2.64
CA GLU A 290 25.01 6.23 -2.45
C GLU A 290 25.56 6.69 -1.09
N THR A 291 26.67 6.03 -0.76
CA THR A 291 27.68 6.25 0.28
C THR A 291 28.05 7.71 0.55
N VAL A 292 27.79 8.16 1.77
CA VAL A 292 28.52 9.26 2.40
C VAL A 292 29.08 8.74 3.72
N SER A 293 30.28 8.16 3.65
CA SER A 293 31.26 8.05 4.74
C SER A 293 30.83 8.70 6.08
N GLY A 294 30.23 7.92 6.97
CA GLY A 294 30.07 8.28 8.39
C GLY A 294 28.88 7.70 9.17
N ASP A 295 28.23 6.64 8.69
CA ASP A 295 26.78 6.52 8.89
C ASP A 295 26.27 5.69 10.08
N LYS A 296 25.49 6.34 10.96
CA LYS A 296 24.74 5.75 12.08
C LYS A 296 23.35 5.20 11.67
N TYR A 297 22.90 5.44 10.43
CA TYR A 297 21.51 5.18 9.98
C TYR A 297 21.38 4.35 8.70
N PHE A 298 22.46 3.74 8.21
CA PHE A 298 22.44 2.98 6.97
C PHE A 298 22.08 1.53 7.23
N LEU A 299 21.15 1.02 6.44
CA LEU A 299 20.72 -0.38 6.50
C LEU A 299 21.14 -1.11 5.25
N ASN A 300 21.69 -2.30 5.45
CA ASN A 300 21.92 -3.22 4.36
C ASN A 300 20.57 -3.72 3.84
N PRO A 301 20.41 -3.96 2.55
CA PRO A 301 19.25 -4.67 2.05
C PRO A 301 19.05 -6.02 2.74
N GLY A 302 17.81 -6.38 3.00
CA GLY A 302 17.45 -7.62 3.66
C GLY A 302 16.15 -7.51 4.41
N THR A 303 15.78 -8.62 5.05
CA THR A 303 14.60 -8.67 5.92
C THR A 303 14.97 -8.11 7.28
N TYR A 304 14.19 -7.16 7.78
CA TYR A 304 14.29 -6.60 9.12
C TYR A 304 13.01 -6.85 9.88
N ILE A 305 13.08 -6.71 11.19
CA ILE A 305 11.91 -6.68 12.05
C ILE A 305 11.88 -5.29 12.69
N GLN A 306 10.86 -4.50 12.40
CA GLN A 306 10.63 -3.23 13.08
C GLN A 306 10.00 -3.47 14.44
N LEU A 307 10.50 -2.76 15.45
CA LEU A 307 10.14 -2.87 16.86
C LEU A 307 9.61 -1.55 17.44
N GLY A 308 9.50 -0.51 16.61
CA GLY A 308 8.95 0.79 16.98
C GLY A 308 9.09 1.82 15.86
N ASN A 309 8.21 2.82 15.84
CA ASN A 309 8.23 3.97 14.94
C ASN A 309 8.08 5.26 15.77
N PHE A 310 8.96 6.23 15.57
CA PHE A 310 9.04 7.43 16.40
C PHE A 310 9.20 8.68 15.53
N SER A 311 8.61 9.80 15.93
CA SER A 311 8.84 11.10 15.30
C SER A 311 10.09 11.82 15.82
N ASP A 312 10.68 11.31 16.91
CA ASP A 312 11.82 11.89 17.61
C ASP A 312 12.93 10.86 17.84
N GLU A 313 14.18 11.28 17.63
CA GLU A 313 15.34 10.39 17.72
C GLU A 313 15.63 9.93 19.15
N VAL A 314 15.43 10.81 20.14
CA VAL A 314 15.70 10.52 21.55
C VAL A 314 14.76 9.41 22.04
N ASN A 315 13.50 9.46 21.61
CA ASN A 315 12.52 8.41 21.90
C ASN A 315 12.91 7.07 21.27
N ALA A 316 13.39 7.08 20.02
CA ALA A 316 13.89 5.87 19.37
C ALA A 316 15.14 5.29 20.08
N GLU A 317 16.07 6.16 20.53
CA GLU A 317 17.24 5.74 21.30
C GLU A 317 16.87 5.18 22.69
N GLU A 318 15.89 5.77 23.37
CA GLU A 318 15.39 5.26 24.65
C GLU A 318 14.73 3.89 24.48
N HIS A 319 13.92 3.72 23.42
CA HIS A 319 13.30 2.44 23.09
C HIS A 319 14.33 1.37 22.73
N LEU A 320 15.35 1.72 21.95
CA LEU A 320 16.47 0.82 21.65
C LEU A 320 17.22 0.38 22.92
N LYS A 321 17.46 1.29 23.87
CA LYS A 321 18.06 0.95 25.18
C LYS A 321 17.17 0.00 25.98
N LYS A 322 15.86 0.24 26.03
CA LYS A 322 14.88 -0.64 26.70
C LYS A 322 14.90 -2.05 26.11
N LEU A 323 14.92 -2.16 24.78
CA LEU A 323 14.97 -3.46 24.09
C LEU A 323 16.29 -4.19 24.33
N LYS A 324 17.44 -3.50 24.32
CA LYS A 324 18.75 -4.08 24.69
C LYS A 324 18.74 -4.63 26.12
N ASN A 325 18.16 -3.88 27.07
CA ASN A 325 18.04 -4.31 28.46
C ASN A 325 17.12 -5.54 28.64
N ARG A 326 16.23 -5.79 27.68
CA ARG A 326 15.36 -6.98 27.61
C ARG A 326 16.01 -8.16 26.86
N GLY A 327 17.28 -8.04 26.46
CA GLY A 327 18.01 -9.10 25.76
C GLY A 327 17.76 -9.16 24.26
N VAL A 328 17.19 -8.12 23.65
CA VAL A 328 17.04 -8.06 22.19
C VAL A 328 18.34 -7.55 21.56
N GLU A 329 19.00 -8.43 20.81
CA GLU A 329 20.25 -8.15 20.10
C GLU A 329 20.01 -7.69 18.65
N SER A 330 21.08 -7.23 17.99
CA SER A 330 21.09 -6.80 16.58
C SER A 330 20.15 -5.64 16.24
N LEU A 331 20.06 -4.67 17.16
CA LEU A 331 19.21 -3.49 17.03
C LEU A 331 19.90 -2.32 16.34
N VAL A 332 19.17 -1.66 15.44
CA VAL A 332 19.60 -0.48 14.68
C VAL A 332 18.48 0.56 14.63
N ILE A 333 18.84 1.84 14.50
CA ILE A 333 17.87 2.91 14.25
C ILE A 333 17.96 3.28 12.78
N TYR A 334 16.85 3.13 12.09
CA TYR A 334 16.62 3.69 10.77
C TYR A 334 16.07 5.10 10.92
N ARG A 335 16.56 6.04 10.10
CA ARG A 335 15.95 7.36 9.96
C ARG A 335 15.38 7.49 8.56
N GLY A 336 14.07 7.69 8.47
CA GLY A 336 13.37 7.97 7.23
C GLY A 336 12.80 9.40 7.19
N ILE A 337 12.37 9.81 6.01
CA ILE A 337 11.77 11.13 5.77
C ILE A 337 10.27 10.91 5.51
N GLY A 338 9.43 11.47 6.37
CA GLY A 338 7.98 11.55 6.18
C GLY A 338 7.58 12.87 5.50
N LYS A 339 6.27 13.07 5.29
CA LYS A 339 5.69 14.20 4.54
C LYS A 339 6.15 15.59 5.04
N ASP A 340 6.26 15.76 6.37
CA ASP A 340 6.60 17.05 7.00
C ASP A 340 7.72 16.95 8.06
N SER A 341 8.23 15.74 8.35
CA SER A 341 9.24 15.54 9.40
C SER A 341 10.01 14.21 9.22
N TYR A 342 11.09 14.04 9.96
CA TYR A 342 11.79 12.76 10.04
C TYR A 342 11.00 11.76 10.89
N PHE A 343 11.12 10.48 10.55
CA PHE A 343 10.72 9.40 11.43
C PHE A 343 11.90 8.47 11.70
N TYR A 344 11.85 7.77 12.83
CA TYR A 344 12.89 6.90 13.32
C TYR A 344 12.27 5.53 13.60
N LYS A 345 12.75 4.48 12.92
CA LYS A 345 12.32 3.10 13.16
C LYS A 345 13.41 2.38 13.95
N VAL A 346 13.05 1.67 15.01
CA VAL A 346 13.97 0.75 15.68
C VAL A 346 13.80 -0.61 15.03
N LEU A 347 14.87 -1.17 14.48
CA LEU A 347 14.82 -2.43 13.73
C LEU A 347 15.75 -3.47 14.33
N SER A 348 15.44 -4.75 14.12
CA SER A 348 16.30 -5.90 14.35
C SER A 348 16.61 -6.56 13.00
N GLY A 349 17.87 -6.87 12.73
CA GLY A 349 18.30 -7.49 11.46
C GLY A 349 19.61 -6.90 10.91
N PRO A 350 19.95 -7.15 9.63
CA PRO A 350 19.17 -7.91 8.65
C PRO A 350 19.19 -9.43 8.91
N PHE A 351 18.11 -10.11 8.56
CA PHE A 351 18.00 -11.56 8.48
C PHE A 351 18.29 -12.02 7.05
N VAL A 352 19.00 -13.14 6.93
CA VAL A 352 19.41 -13.72 5.64
C VAL A 352 18.21 -14.32 4.90
N ASP A 353 17.28 -14.92 5.65
CA ASP A 353 16.00 -15.38 5.11
C ASP A 353 14.82 -14.86 5.96
N ARG A 354 13.62 -14.93 5.37
CA ARG A 354 12.37 -14.51 6.03
C ARG A 354 11.91 -15.49 7.12
N LYS A 355 12.34 -16.75 7.08
CA LYS A 355 12.04 -17.78 8.09
C LYS A 355 12.74 -17.48 9.42
N ASP A 356 13.99 -17.02 9.39
CA ASP A 356 14.76 -16.57 10.55
C ASP A 356 14.13 -15.31 11.16
N ALA A 357 13.67 -14.39 10.30
CA ALA A 357 12.91 -13.23 10.75
C ALA A 357 11.59 -13.65 11.44
N ASN A 358 10.84 -14.59 10.85
CA ASN A 358 9.62 -15.14 11.45
C ASN A 358 9.89 -15.82 12.80
N GLN A 359 10.96 -16.61 12.92
CA GLN A 359 11.35 -17.22 14.20
C GLN A 359 11.67 -16.15 15.25
N LYS A 360 12.37 -15.09 14.87
CA LYS A 360 12.67 -13.99 15.77
C LYS A 360 11.42 -13.21 16.19
N VAL A 361 10.44 -13.02 15.30
CA VAL A 361 9.12 -12.43 15.65
C VAL A 361 8.41 -13.27 16.70
N ILE A 362 8.44 -14.60 16.61
CA ILE A 362 7.87 -15.49 17.62
C ILE A 362 8.55 -15.27 18.98
N VAL A 363 9.89 -15.23 19.01
CA VAL A 363 10.66 -14.97 20.26
C VAL A 363 10.33 -13.59 20.84
N LEU A 364 10.21 -12.56 20.00
CA LEU A 364 9.85 -11.20 20.43
C LEU A 364 8.42 -11.14 20.99
N LYS A 365 7.50 -11.92 20.40
CA LYS A 365 6.13 -12.06 20.88
C LYS A 365 6.07 -12.73 22.26
N ASP A 366 6.86 -13.77 22.49
CA ASP A 366 6.97 -14.40 23.83
C ASP A 366 7.55 -13.43 24.87
N MET A 367 8.37 -12.48 24.41
CA MET A 367 8.86 -11.39 25.24
C MET A 367 7.84 -10.26 25.43
N ASN A 368 6.65 -10.31 24.82
CA ASN A 368 5.66 -9.22 24.78
C ASN A 368 6.28 -7.93 24.19
N ILE A 369 6.85 -8.05 22.99
CA ILE A 369 7.42 -6.96 22.19
C ILE A 369 6.72 -6.96 20.82
N ASP A 370 6.00 -5.88 20.53
CA ASP A 370 5.35 -5.69 19.24
C ASP A 370 6.41 -5.57 18.14
N SER A 371 6.18 -6.31 17.05
CA SER A 371 7.15 -6.42 15.98
C SER A 371 6.50 -6.73 14.65
N PHE A 372 7.08 -6.21 13.56
CA PHE A 372 6.60 -6.47 12.21
C PHE A 372 7.75 -6.62 11.24
N ILE A 373 7.61 -7.55 10.30
CA ILE A 373 8.64 -7.80 9.30
C ILE A 373 8.57 -6.71 8.24
N MET A 374 9.74 -6.21 7.87
CA MET A 374 9.94 -5.22 6.83
C MET A 374 11.03 -5.71 5.90
N GLU A 375 10.79 -5.62 4.60
CA GLU A 375 11.83 -5.88 3.62
C GLU A 375 12.44 -4.56 3.17
N ILE A 376 13.74 -4.40 3.41
CA ILE A 376 14.51 -3.32 2.84
C ILE A 376 15.12 -3.88 1.57
N SER A 377 14.51 -3.58 0.44
CA SER A 377 14.98 -4.08 -0.84
C SER A 377 16.32 -3.45 -1.21
N LYS A 378 17.18 -4.23 -1.88
CA LYS A 378 18.33 -3.68 -2.57
C LYS A 378 17.72 -2.95 -3.74
N ASN A 379 17.85 -1.62 -3.81
CA ASN A 379 17.70 -0.94 -5.09
C ASN A 379 18.67 -1.66 -6.04
N TYR A 380 18.13 -2.50 -6.91
CA TYR A 380 18.89 -3.30 -7.85
C TYR A 380 19.57 -2.32 -8.81
N GLU A 381 20.91 -2.38 -8.85
CA GLU A 381 21.78 -1.62 -9.77
C GLU A 381 21.18 -1.54 -11.18
#